data_AF-A0A1S1PI84-F1
#
_entry.id   AF-A0A1S1PI84-F1
#
_cell.length_a   1.000
_cell.length_b   1.000
_cell.length_c   1.000
_cell.angle_alpha   90.00
_cell.angle_beta   90.00
_cell.angle_gamma   90.00
#
_symmetry.space_group_name_H-M   'P 1'
#
loop_
_entity.id
_entity.type
_entity.pdbx_description
1 polymer ?
#
loop_
_entity_poly.entity_id
_entity_poly.type
_entity_poly.pdbx_seq_one_letter_code
_entity_poly.pdbx_strand_id
1 'polypeptide(L)'
;MAGRETAPDEVAPAVAAARLAAQGLAGTAWCTAVDTVAHLLAVQAQDPRGMRLAIRSRVAGSHAADVDEALTTDRSLVVTWLNRGTLHLVRAEDYWWLHPLTAPRMQAQIRRRFTEEGVSPAQAERGVSVVERALAADGPLGRDALRERLRGAGVPVDGQALIYILIEASVRGLVVRGPVAGTWAVRAGRVELTAFAPLSPAVTQALRSEAADVERFLRPAGQQASVSSRRP
;
A
#
# COMPACT_ATOMS: atom_id res chain seq x y z
N MET A 1 0.46 51.94 24.11
CA MET A 1 0.86 50.81 23.24
C MET A 1 -0.39 50.18 22.68
N ALA A 2 -0.77 50.55 21.46
CA ALA A 2 -1.94 49.96 20.80
C ALA A 2 -1.53 48.60 20.21
N GLY A 3 -2.17 47.53 20.68
CA GLY A 3 -2.02 46.20 20.10
C GLY A 3 -2.51 46.23 18.66
N ARG A 4 -1.63 45.88 17.72
CA ARG A 4 -2.00 45.73 16.32
C ARG A 4 -2.83 44.45 16.21
N GLU A 5 -4.15 44.61 16.22
CA GLU A 5 -5.07 43.53 15.93
C GLU A 5 -4.85 43.12 14.46
N THR A 6 -4.28 41.93 14.25
CA THR A 6 -3.97 41.43 12.90
C THR A 6 -5.28 41.05 12.21
N ALA A 7 -5.53 41.65 11.05
CA ALA A 7 -6.76 41.41 10.29
C ALA A 7 -6.83 39.94 9.83
N PRO A 8 -8.01 39.30 9.83
CA PRO A 8 -8.16 37.87 9.49
C PRO A 8 -7.53 37.46 8.15
N ASP A 9 -7.50 38.37 7.17
CA ASP A 9 -6.92 38.15 5.84
C ASP A 9 -5.38 38.11 5.83
N GLU A 10 -4.70 38.72 6.81
CA GLU A 10 -3.24 38.62 6.98
C GLU A 10 -2.83 37.36 7.78
N VAL A 11 -3.74 36.85 8.63
CA VAL A 11 -3.51 35.63 9.42
C VAL A 11 -3.48 34.39 8.53
N ALA A 12 -4.30 34.34 7.47
CA ALA A 12 -4.39 33.17 6.60
C ALA A 12 -3.07 32.83 5.86
N PRO A 13 -2.36 33.80 5.23
CA PRO A 13 -1.04 33.55 4.64
C PRO A 13 0.03 33.15 5.66
N ALA A 14 0.05 33.78 6.84
CA ALA A 14 1.02 33.46 7.89
C ALA A 14 0.82 32.04 8.43
N VAL A 15 -0.43 31.63 8.66
CA VAL A 15 -0.78 30.26 9.07
C VAL A 15 -0.47 29.25 7.97
N ALA A 16 -0.72 29.58 6.70
CA ALA A 16 -0.36 28.72 5.58
C ALA A 16 1.16 28.51 5.49
N ALA A 17 1.95 29.58 5.59
CA ALA A 17 3.41 29.50 5.62
C ALA A 17 3.90 28.67 6.81
N ALA A 18 3.34 28.89 8.01
CA ALA A 18 3.68 28.11 9.20
C ALA A 18 3.34 26.61 9.02
N ARG A 19 2.21 26.27 8.40
CA ARG A 19 1.85 24.88 8.09
C ARG A 19 2.76 24.24 7.06
N LEU A 20 3.14 24.98 6.01
CA LEU A 20 4.10 24.49 5.02
C LEU A 20 5.46 24.22 5.64
N ALA A 21 5.94 25.13 6.49
CA ALA A 21 7.19 24.95 7.23
C ALA A 21 7.10 23.75 8.21
N ALA A 22 6.04 23.68 9.01
CA ALA A 22 5.82 22.56 9.93
C ALA A 22 5.78 21.21 9.19
N GLN A 23 5.22 21.15 7.99
CA GLN A 23 5.17 19.92 7.21
C GLN A 23 6.44 19.67 6.38
N GLY A 24 7.49 20.47 6.51
CA GLY A 24 8.74 20.34 5.74
C GLY A 24 8.58 20.60 4.24
N LEU A 25 7.54 21.34 3.84
CA LEU A 25 7.29 21.76 2.45
C LEU A 25 7.92 23.12 2.11
N ALA A 26 8.35 23.86 3.14
CA ALA A 26 9.09 25.11 3.03
C ALA A 26 10.17 25.16 4.12
N GLY A 27 11.27 25.88 3.86
CA GLY A 27 12.40 25.96 4.79
C GLY A 27 13.37 24.78 4.64
N THR A 28 13.96 24.33 5.76
CA THR A 28 14.95 23.25 5.76
C THR A 28 14.26 21.90 5.55
N ALA A 29 14.70 21.17 4.52
CA ALA A 29 14.22 19.82 4.26
C ALA A 29 14.68 18.84 5.36
N TRP A 30 13.92 17.77 5.55
CA TRP A 30 14.34 16.65 6.41
C TRP A 30 15.47 15.86 5.75
N CYS A 31 16.24 15.14 6.56
CA CYS A 31 17.39 14.38 6.08
C CYS A 31 16.97 13.04 5.44
N THR A 32 15.97 12.36 6.01
CA THR A 32 15.57 11.02 5.56
C THR A 32 14.05 10.84 5.43
N ALA A 33 13.65 9.77 4.75
CA ALA A 33 12.26 9.31 4.71
C ALA A 33 11.73 9.00 6.12
N VAL A 34 12.55 8.41 6.97
CA VAL A 34 12.20 8.06 8.36
C VAL A 34 11.92 9.32 9.18
N ASP A 35 12.76 10.35 9.07
CA ASP A 35 12.56 11.63 9.76
C ASP A 35 11.26 12.31 9.33
N THR A 36 10.98 12.26 8.02
CA THR A 36 9.74 12.81 7.47
C THR A 36 8.52 12.10 8.04
N VAL A 37 8.54 10.77 8.09
CA VAL A 37 7.43 9.97 8.64
C VAL A 37 7.33 10.14 10.16
N ALA A 38 8.46 10.28 10.88
CA ALA A 38 8.47 10.59 12.32
C ALA A 38 7.69 11.87 12.60
N HIS A 39 7.95 12.91 11.81
CA HIS A 39 7.32 14.21 12.01
C HIS A 39 5.85 14.22 11.60
N LEU A 40 5.51 13.61 10.46
CA LEU A 40 4.14 13.59 9.95
C LEU A 40 3.25 12.54 10.62
N LEU A 41 3.85 11.65 11.42
CA LEU A 41 3.27 10.47 12.05
C LEU A 41 2.78 9.38 11.08
N ALA A 42 2.01 9.75 10.05
CA ALA A 42 1.46 8.81 9.08
C ALA A 42 1.26 9.47 7.71
N VAL A 43 1.78 8.83 6.66
CA VAL A 43 1.64 9.28 5.26
C VAL A 43 0.72 8.32 4.51
N GLN A 44 -0.27 8.85 3.78
CA GLN A 44 -1.21 8.04 3.01
C GLN A 44 -0.47 7.19 1.96
N ALA A 45 -0.76 5.88 1.93
CA ALA A 45 -0.04 4.88 1.13
C ALA A 45 -0.96 3.99 0.27
N GLN A 46 -2.17 4.46 -0.08
CA GLN A 46 -3.08 3.70 -0.96
C GLN A 46 -2.53 3.66 -2.38
N ASP A 47 -1.96 4.78 -2.83
CA ASP A 47 -1.17 4.90 -4.05
C ASP A 47 0.33 4.93 -3.69
N PRO A 48 1.10 3.88 -4.03
CA PRO A 48 2.54 3.84 -3.77
C PRO A 48 3.34 4.94 -4.48
N ARG A 49 2.84 5.51 -5.59
CA ARG A 49 3.50 6.63 -6.27
C ARG A 49 3.32 7.92 -5.49
N GLY A 50 2.08 8.26 -5.13
CA GLY A 50 1.75 9.39 -4.27
C GLY A 50 2.48 9.35 -2.92
N MET A 51 2.57 8.18 -2.30
CA MET A 51 3.32 7.97 -1.05
C MET A 51 4.78 8.40 -1.20
N ARG A 52 5.49 7.92 -2.23
CA ARG A 52 6.89 8.27 -2.47
C ARG A 52 7.07 9.74 -2.85
N LEU A 53 6.14 10.31 -3.61
CA LEU A 53 6.15 11.75 -3.94
C LEU A 53 5.97 12.63 -2.70
N ALA A 54 5.13 12.21 -1.75
CA ALA A 54 4.92 12.93 -0.50
C ALA A 54 6.20 12.96 0.37
N ILE A 55 6.99 11.89 0.36
CA ILE A 55 8.32 11.88 1.00
C ILE A 55 9.29 12.76 0.21
N ARG A 56 9.35 12.58 -1.12
CA ARG A 56 10.28 13.32 -1.98
C ARG A 56 10.11 14.83 -1.92
N SER A 57 8.90 15.34 -1.70
CA SER A 57 8.66 16.78 -1.57
C SER A 57 9.21 17.39 -0.27
N ARG A 58 9.75 16.57 0.64
CA ARG A 58 10.20 16.98 1.99
C ARG A 58 11.64 16.58 2.32
N VAL A 59 12.26 15.76 1.48
CA VAL A 59 13.63 15.26 1.65
C VAL A 59 14.45 15.62 0.41
N ALA A 60 15.41 16.53 0.58
CA ALA A 60 16.26 16.99 -0.51
C ALA A 60 17.09 15.82 -1.08
N GLY A 61 17.07 15.64 -2.41
CA GLY A 61 17.86 14.61 -3.09
C GLY A 61 17.37 13.16 -2.88
N SER A 62 16.21 12.95 -2.26
CA SER A 62 15.66 11.61 -2.06
C SER A 62 15.14 10.96 -3.35
N HIS A 63 15.25 9.64 -3.38
CA HIS A 63 14.81 8.76 -4.45
C HIS A 63 13.72 7.81 -3.94
N ALA A 64 13.00 7.20 -4.88
CA ALA A 64 12.05 6.14 -4.57
C ALA A 64 12.71 4.94 -3.86
N ALA A 65 13.99 4.68 -4.18
CA ALA A 65 14.78 3.60 -3.61
C ALA A 65 14.99 3.76 -2.09
N ASP A 66 15.20 4.99 -1.60
CA ASP A 66 15.42 5.25 -0.18
C ASP A 66 14.19 4.84 0.67
N VAL A 67 12.98 5.04 0.13
CA VAL A 67 11.73 4.59 0.77
C VAL A 67 11.61 3.07 0.71
N ASP A 68 12.04 2.45 -0.39
CA ASP A 68 11.95 1.01 -0.59
C ASP A 68 12.95 0.25 0.29
N GLU A 69 14.15 0.82 0.50
CA GLU A 69 15.16 0.35 1.44
C GLU A 69 14.64 0.42 2.89
N ALA A 70 14.05 1.54 3.29
CA ALA A 70 13.45 1.70 4.61
C ALA A 70 12.29 0.71 4.87
N LEU A 71 11.53 0.33 3.83
CA LEU A 71 10.46 -0.66 3.91
C LEU A 71 10.95 -2.12 3.92
N THR A 72 12.09 -2.38 3.29
CA THR A 72 12.50 -3.76 2.93
C THR A 72 13.72 -4.22 3.70
N THR A 73 14.80 -3.45 3.65
CA THR A 73 16.10 -3.77 4.24
C THR A 73 16.13 -3.36 5.70
N ASP A 74 15.94 -2.06 5.98
CA ASP A 74 16.04 -1.53 7.34
C ASP A 74 14.81 -1.88 8.18
N ARG A 75 13.66 -2.05 7.52
CA ARG A 75 12.34 -2.27 8.15
C ARG A 75 12.03 -1.20 9.21
N SER A 76 12.56 0.00 8.99
CA SER A 76 12.33 1.18 9.83
C SER A 76 10.97 1.80 9.55
N LEU A 77 10.39 1.54 8.38
CA LEU A 77 9.04 1.93 7.98
C LEU A 77 8.17 0.71 7.68
N VAL A 78 6.87 0.85 7.93
CA VAL A 78 5.86 -0.17 7.61
C VAL A 78 4.66 0.47 6.91
N VAL A 79 4.02 -0.29 6.00
CA VAL A 79 2.72 0.09 5.44
C VAL A 79 1.64 -0.84 5.99
N THR A 80 0.61 -0.27 6.60
CA THR A 80 -0.52 -1.03 7.13
C THR A 80 -1.80 -0.18 7.16
N TRP A 81 -2.94 -0.80 7.45
CA TRP A 81 -4.22 -0.10 7.60
C TRP A 81 -4.28 0.61 8.96
N LEU A 82 -4.46 1.92 8.93
CA LEU A 82 -4.53 2.77 10.13
C LEU A 82 -5.66 3.79 10.00
N ASN A 83 -5.33 5.08 9.88
CA ASN A 83 -6.31 6.16 9.95
C ASN A 83 -7.43 5.99 8.91
N ARG A 84 -8.68 5.99 9.39
CA ARG A 84 -9.90 5.85 8.57
C ARG A 84 -9.94 4.58 7.70
N GLY A 85 -9.23 3.52 8.10
CA GLY A 85 -9.21 2.26 7.37
C GLY A 85 -8.49 2.31 6.02
N THR A 86 -7.54 3.24 5.86
CA THR A 86 -6.71 3.35 4.65
C THR A 86 -5.26 2.99 4.95
N LEU A 87 -4.52 2.59 3.91
CA LEU A 87 -3.09 2.28 4.03
C LEU A 87 -2.29 3.53 4.40
N HIS A 88 -1.40 3.42 5.38
CA HIS A 88 -0.47 4.46 5.77
C HIS A 88 0.93 3.90 5.94
N LEU A 89 1.91 4.69 5.51
CA LEU A 89 3.32 4.56 5.83
C LEU A 89 3.56 5.19 7.21
N VAL A 90 4.10 4.40 8.14
CA VAL A 90 4.45 4.84 9.50
C VAL A 90 5.81 4.27 9.88
N ARG A 91 6.43 4.80 10.93
CA ARG A 91 7.61 4.15 11.50
C ARG A 91 7.22 2.85 12.17
N ALA A 92 8.09 1.85 12.09
CA ALA A 92 7.88 0.56 12.73
C ALA A 92 7.67 0.69 14.25
N GLU A 93 8.35 1.64 14.90
CA GLU A 93 8.18 1.93 16.33
C GLU A 93 6.82 2.57 16.67
N ASP A 94 6.28 3.40 15.78
CA ASP A 94 5.01 4.10 16.02
C ASP A 94 3.79 3.19 15.80
N TYR A 95 3.97 2.12 15.03
CA TYR A 95 2.92 1.15 14.76
C TYR A 95 2.25 0.64 16.04
N TRP A 96 3.04 0.29 17.06
CA TRP A 96 2.53 -0.41 18.25
C TRP A 96 1.57 0.41 19.09
N TRP A 97 1.76 1.73 19.15
CA TRP A 97 0.84 2.62 19.87
C TRP A 97 -0.25 3.19 18.97
N LEU A 98 0.01 3.39 17.67
CA LEU A 98 -0.98 3.96 16.74
C LEU A 98 -2.03 2.93 16.29
N HIS A 99 -1.65 1.66 16.17
CA HIS A 99 -2.52 0.57 15.81
C HIS A 99 -3.75 0.42 16.75
N PRO A 100 -3.59 0.28 18.08
CA PRO A 100 -4.73 0.11 18.98
C PRO A 100 -5.67 1.34 19.02
N LEU A 101 -5.21 2.53 18.64
CA LEU A 101 -6.05 3.73 18.54
C LEU A 101 -6.95 3.75 17.30
N THR A 102 -6.55 3.05 16.24
CA THR A 102 -7.21 3.10 14.92
C THR A 102 -7.98 1.83 14.59
N ALA A 103 -7.46 0.66 14.99
CA ALA A 103 -8.03 -0.65 14.71
C ALA A 103 -9.49 -0.86 15.18
N PRO A 104 -9.90 -0.48 16.41
CA PRO A 104 -11.26 -0.78 16.89
C PRO A 104 -12.37 -0.18 16.03
N ARG A 105 -12.11 0.96 15.38
CA ARG A 105 -13.10 1.67 14.55
C ARG A 105 -13.40 0.94 13.25
N MET A 106 -12.53 0.03 12.81
CA MET A 106 -12.68 -0.69 11.55
C MET A 106 -13.54 -1.97 11.69
N GLN A 107 -13.64 -2.50 12.89
CA GLN A 107 -14.25 -3.81 13.18
C GLN A 107 -15.70 -3.95 12.68
N ALA A 108 -16.52 -2.92 12.88
CA ALA A 108 -17.91 -2.95 12.40
C ALA A 108 -18.00 -2.99 10.86
N GLN A 109 -17.13 -2.24 10.17
CA GLN A 109 -17.07 -2.22 8.71
C GLN A 109 -16.61 -3.58 8.16
N ILE A 110 -15.61 -4.18 8.80
CA ILE A 110 -15.07 -5.48 8.38
C ILE A 110 -16.14 -6.57 8.50
N ARG A 111 -16.83 -6.66 9.65
CA ARG A 111 -17.92 -7.63 9.84
C ARG A 111 -19.03 -7.47 8.81
N ARG A 112 -19.45 -6.22 8.54
CA ARG A 112 -20.47 -5.96 7.52
C ARG A 112 -20.03 -6.48 6.15
N ARG A 113 -18.78 -6.21 5.78
CA ARG A 113 -18.21 -6.64 4.50
C ARG A 113 -18.05 -8.15 4.39
N PHE A 114 -17.70 -8.84 5.47
CA PHE A 114 -17.75 -10.30 5.47
C PHE A 114 -19.15 -10.85 5.17
N THR A 115 -20.20 -10.29 5.77
CA THR A 115 -21.57 -10.69 5.45
C THR A 115 -21.93 -10.43 3.99
N GLU A 116 -21.59 -9.26 3.45
CA GLU A 116 -21.83 -8.90 2.04
C GLU A 116 -21.11 -9.84 1.06
N GLU A 117 -19.91 -10.30 1.42
CA GLU A 117 -19.09 -11.20 0.60
C GLU A 117 -19.36 -12.70 0.89
N GLY A 118 -20.37 -13.01 1.71
CA GLY A 118 -20.74 -14.39 2.03
C GLY A 118 -19.72 -15.15 2.90
N VAL A 119 -18.90 -14.44 3.66
CA VAL A 119 -17.91 -15.01 4.59
C VAL A 119 -18.52 -15.10 5.99
N SER A 120 -18.74 -16.31 6.49
CA SER A 120 -19.20 -16.51 7.87
C SER A 120 -18.13 -16.14 8.90
N PRO A 121 -18.50 -15.84 10.16
CA PRO A 121 -17.52 -15.59 11.22
C PRO A 121 -16.50 -16.72 11.39
N ALA A 122 -16.93 -17.99 11.31
CA ALA A 122 -16.04 -19.15 11.41
C ALA A 122 -15.07 -19.25 10.22
N GLN A 123 -15.48 -18.84 9.02
CA GLN A 123 -14.59 -18.75 7.86
C GLN A 123 -13.61 -17.59 7.98
N ALA A 124 -14.03 -16.44 8.51
CA ALA A 124 -13.15 -15.30 8.76
C ALA A 124 -12.04 -15.66 9.77
N GLU A 125 -12.38 -16.29 10.90
CA GLU A 125 -11.40 -16.79 11.89
C GLU A 125 -10.43 -17.78 11.26
N ARG A 126 -10.95 -18.76 10.50
CA ARG A 126 -10.13 -19.73 9.78
C ARG A 126 -9.20 -19.05 8.78
N GLY A 127 -9.70 -18.06 8.06
CA GLY A 127 -8.94 -17.31 7.05
C GLY A 127 -7.78 -16.54 7.67
N VAL A 128 -8.02 -15.78 8.75
CA VAL A 128 -6.98 -15.08 9.50
C VAL A 128 -5.90 -16.07 9.98
N SER A 129 -6.32 -17.18 10.56
CA SER A 129 -5.42 -18.21 11.08
C SER A 129 -4.60 -18.90 9.97
N VAL A 130 -5.16 -19.08 8.78
CA VAL A 130 -4.42 -19.59 7.60
C VAL A 130 -3.38 -18.58 7.13
N VAL A 131 -3.72 -17.29 7.06
CA VAL A 131 -2.78 -16.24 6.66
C VAL A 131 -1.62 -16.15 7.63
N GLU A 132 -1.90 -16.10 8.93
CA GLU A 132 -0.89 -16.02 9.99
C GLU A 132 0.10 -17.20 9.92
N ARG A 133 -0.41 -18.44 9.89
CA ARG A 133 0.44 -19.63 9.80
C ARG A 133 1.26 -19.68 8.52
N ALA A 134 0.66 -19.32 7.37
CA ALA A 134 1.37 -19.34 6.09
C ALA A 134 2.54 -18.35 6.09
N LEU A 135 2.33 -17.14 6.60
CA LEU A 135 3.40 -16.13 6.67
C LEU A 135 4.47 -16.48 7.71
N ALA A 136 4.10 -17.12 8.82
CA ALA A 136 5.07 -17.60 9.80
C ALA A 136 5.96 -18.73 9.26
N ALA A 137 5.39 -19.63 8.45
CA ALA A 137 6.11 -20.78 7.89
C ALA A 137 6.94 -20.43 6.65
N ASP A 138 6.35 -19.67 5.72
CA ASP A 138 6.90 -19.46 4.37
C ASP A 138 7.53 -18.07 4.20
N GLY A 139 7.42 -17.19 5.20
CA GLY A 139 7.82 -15.78 5.10
C GLY A 139 6.85 -14.93 4.29
N PRO A 140 7.28 -13.80 3.70
CA PRO A 140 6.40 -12.93 2.93
C PRO A 140 5.79 -13.61 1.72
N LEU A 141 4.45 -13.58 1.63
CA LEU A 141 3.70 -14.16 0.52
C LEU A 141 2.92 -13.12 -0.28
N GLY A 142 2.84 -13.35 -1.59
CA GLY A 142 1.96 -12.60 -2.49
C GLY A 142 0.48 -12.96 -2.29
N ARG A 143 -0.41 -12.09 -2.78
CA ARG A 143 -1.87 -12.29 -2.65
C ARG A 143 -2.36 -13.58 -3.28
N ASP A 144 -1.79 -14.00 -4.40
CA ASP A 144 -2.24 -15.22 -5.08
C ASP A 144 -1.85 -16.49 -4.32
N ALA A 145 -0.67 -16.52 -3.72
CA ALA A 145 -0.27 -17.61 -2.85
C ALA A 145 -1.20 -17.70 -1.63
N LEU A 146 -1.52 -16.56 -0.99
CA LEU A 146 -2.48 -16.51 0.11
C LEU A 146 -3.90 -16.90 -0.33
N ARG A 147 -4.32 -16.46 -1.52
CA ARG A 147 -5.60 -16.83 -2.13
C ARG A 147 -5.72 -18.35 -2.28
N GLU A 148 -4.69 -19.00 -2.79
CA GLU A 148 -4.68 -20.45 -2.97
C GLU A 148 -4.74 -21.19 -1.64
N ARG A 149 -3.95 -20.77 -0.65
CA ARG A 149 -3.98 -21.32 0.71
C ARG A 149 -5.38 -21.21 1.34
N LEU A 150 -6.04 -20.06 1.17
CA LEU A 150 -7.38 -19.80 1.67
C LEU A 150 -8.45 -20.65 0.97
N ARG A 151 -8.39 -20.78 -0.37
CA ARG A 151 -9.27 -21.66 -1.14
C ARG A 151 -9.15 -23.11 -0.68
N GLY A 152 -7.93 -23.60 -0.55
CA GLY A 152 -7.66 -24.95 -0.04
C GLY A 152 -8.19 -25.20 1.38
N ALA A 153 -8.37 -24.14 2.18
CA ALA A 153 -8.96 -24.20 3.51
C ALA A 153 -10.49 -23.98 3.55
N GLY A 154 -11.15 -23.89 2.39
CA GLY A 154 -12.60 -23.68 2.28
C GLY A 154 -13.06 -22.27 2.68
N VAL A 155 -12.17 -21.27 2.57
CA VAL A 155 -12.48 -19.87 2.85
C VAL A 155 -12.79 -19.15 1.53
N PRO A 156 -13.92 -18.42 1.41
CA PRO A 156 -14.22 -17.63 0.22
C PRO A 156 -13.15 -16.55 0.00
N VAL A 157 -12.74 -16.34 -1.25
CA VAL A 157 -11.71 -15.36 -1.63
C VAL A 157 -12.10 -14.49 -2.81
N ASP A 158 -13.26 -14.74 -3.40
CA ASP A 158 -13.75 -13.98 -4.54
C ASP A 158 -14.23 -12.59 -4.11
N GLY A 159 -14.52 -11.70 -5.06
CA GLY A 159 -14.93 -10.32 -4.76
C GLY A 159 -13.92 -9.60 -3.84
N GLN A 160 -14.41 -9.08 -2.73
CA GLN A 160 -13.60 -8.43 -1.69
C GLN A 160 -13.27 -9.35 -0.51
N ALA A 161 -13.69 -10.62 -0.51
CA ALA A 161 -13.46 -11.52 0.62
C ALA A 161 -11.96 -11.64 0.98
N LEU A 162 -11.09 -11.87 -0.02
CA LEU A 162 -9.64 -11.95 0.22
C LEU A 162 -9.10 -10.68 0.89
N ILE A 163 -9.45 -9.50 0.38
CA ILE A 163 -8.89 -8.26 0.93
C ILE A 163 -9.38 -8.00 2.35
N TYR A 164 -10.63 -8.34 2.67
CA TYR A 164 -11.14 -8.17 4.03
C TYR A 164 -10.57 -9.19 5.02
N ILE A 165 -10.19 -10.40 4.58
CA ILE A 165 -9.42 -11.34 5.43
C ILE A 165 -8.05 -10.75 5.76
N LEU A 166 -7.36 -10.16 4.77
CA LEU A 166 -6.05 -9.52 5.00
C LEU A 166 -6.15 -8.26 5.87
N ILE A 167 -7.21 -7.46 5.68
CA ILE A 167 -7.51 -6.30 6.54
C ILE A 167 -7.75 -6.79 7.97
N GLU A 168 -8.57 -7.82 8.16
CA GLU A 168 -8.86 -8.35 9.50
C GLU A 168 -7.60 -8.86 10.20
N ALA A 169 -6.76 -9.63 9.50
CA ALA A 169 -5.47 -10.07 10.05
C ALA A 169 -4.56 -8.89 10.44
N SER A 170 -4.57 -7.81 9.64
CA SER A 170 -3.78 -6.61 9.92
C SER A 170 -4.34 -5.79 11.09
N VAL A 171 -5.66 -5.70 11.18
CA VAL A 171 -6.39 -4.99 12.26
C VAL A 171 -6.30 -5.74 13.58
N ARG A 172 -6.01 -7.05 13.56
CA ARG A 172 -5.64 -7.85 14.75
C ARG A 172 -4.16 -7.75 15.14
N GLY A 173 -3.36 -7.01 14.36
CA GLY A 173 -1.93 -6.85 14.61
C GLY A 173 -1.07 -8.07 14.26
N LEU A 174 -1.60 -9.01 13.48
CA LEU A 174 -0.91 -10.27 13.15
C LEU A 174 -0.01 -10.13 11.93
N VAL A 175 -0.34 -9.22 11.02
CA VAL A 175 0.36 -9.04 9.75
C VAL A 175 0.45 -7.56 9.36
N VAL A 176 1.46 -7.23 8.57
CA VAL A 176 1.60 -5.93 7.88
C VAL A 176 1.93 -6.19 6.41
N ARG A 177 1.96 -5.15 5.56
CA ARG A 177 2.48 -5.36 4.20
C ARG A 177 3.96 -5.75 4.27
N GLY A 178 4.28 -6.78 3.50
CA GLY A 178 5.64 -7.26 3.34
C GLY A 178 6.53 -6.34 2.50
N PRO A 179 7.78 -6.77 2.25
CA PRO A 179 8.79 -5.99 1.55
C PRO A 179 8.39 -5.61 0.12
N VAL A 180 9.02 -4.56 -0.41
CA VAL A 180 8.86 -4.15 -1.80
C VAL A 180 9.58 -5.17 -2.68
N ALA A 181 8.82 -5.99 -3.40
CA ALA A 181 9.38 -7.07 -4.23
C ALA A 181 9.96 -6.59 -5.57
N GLY A 182 9.58 -5.39 -6.01
CA GLY A 182 10.01 -4.82 -7.29
C GLY A 182 9.22 -3.60 -7.70
N THR A 183 9.54 -3.09 -8.89
CA THR A 183 8.85 -1.99 -9.54
C THR A 183 8.29 -2.41 -10.89
N TRP A 184 7.35 -1.61 -11.40
CA TRP A 184 6.85 -1.79 -12.73
C TRP A 184 6.55 -0.44 -13.39
N ALA A 185 6.67 -0.41 -14.71
CA ALA A 185 6.37 0.75 -15.52
C ALA A 185 5.68 0.33 -16.82
N VAL A 186 4.95 1.26 -17.43
CA VAL A 186 4.46 1.12 -18.79
C VAL A 186 5.37 1.95 -19.69
N ARG A 187 5.98 1.32 -20.69
CA ARG A 187 6.77 2.00 -21.72
C ARG A 187 6.36 1.50 -23.09
N ALA A 188 5.98 2.42 -23.99
CA ALA A 188 5.51 2.11 -25.34
C ALA A 188 4.43 1.00 -25.39
N GLY A 189 3.48 1.02 -24.44
CA GLY A 189 2.39 0.04 -24.36
C GLY A 189 2.81 -1.33 -23.81
N ARG A 190 4.03 -1.47 -23.28
CA ARG A 190 4.54 -2.69 -22.65
C ARG A 190 4.71 -2.49 -21.15
N VAL A 191 4.43 -3.55 -20.39
CA VAL A 191 4.67 -3.56 -18.95
C VAL A 191 6.08 -4.10 -18.71
N GLU A 192 6.93 -3.26 -18.15
CA GLU A 192 8.28 -3.63 -17.72
C GLU A 192 8.27 -3.86 -16.22
N LEU A 193 8.69 -5.06 -15.80
CA LEU A 193 8.79 -5.46 -14.41
C LEU A 193 10.27 -5.55 -14.01
N THR A 194 10.63 -4.94 -12.88
CA THR A 194 11.98 -5.04 -12.30
C THR A 194 11.86 -5.59 -10.89
N ALA A 195 12.28 -6.84 -10.68
CA ALA A 195 12.31 -7.44 -9.36
C ALA A 195 13.56 -7.01 -8.58
N PHE A 196 13.42 -6.75 -7.29
CA PHE A 196 14.55 -6.38 -6.40
C PHE A 196 15.26 -7.59 -5.80
N ALA A 197 14.60 -8.75 -5.83
CA ALA A 197 15.15 -10.05 -5.46
C ALA A 197 14.54 -11.13 -6.37
N PRO A 198 15.14 -12.33 -6.47
CA PRO A 198 14.54 -13.44 -7.19
C PRO A 198 13.11 -13.70 -6.71
N LEU A 199 12.16 -13.70 -7.64
CA LEU A 199 10.76 -14.04 -7.38
C LEU A 199 10.54 -15.54 -7.61
N SER A 200 9.61 -16.14 -6.86
CA SER A 200 9.25 -17.53 -7.10
C SER A 200 8.62 -17.70 -8.49
N PRO A 201 8.74 -18.88 -9.13
CA PRO A 201 8.15 -19.12 -10.44
C PRO A 201 6.65 -18.81 -10.50
N ALA A 202 5.92 -19.10 -9.42
CA ALA A 202 4.50 -18.81 -9.30
C ALA A 202 4.21 -17.30 -9.33
N VAL A 203 4.97 -16.49 -8.58
CA VAL A 203 4.82 -15.02 -8.57
C VAL A 203 5.19 -14.43 -9.93
N THR A 204 6.28 -14.89 -10.54
CA THR A 204 6.67 -14.44 -11.88
C THR A 204 5.61 -14.77 -12.93
N GLN A 205 4.95 -15.92 -12.84
CA GLN A 205 3.88 -16.29 -13.76
C GLN A 205 2.62 -15.42 -13.57
N ALA A 206 2.22 -15.17 -12.32
CA ALA A 206 1.08 -14.30 -12.01
C ALA A 206 1.30 -12.87 -12.53
N LEU A 207 2.47 -12.28 -12.25
CA LEU A 207 2.83 -10.94 -12.72
C LEU A 207 2.84 -10.84 -14.25
N ARG A 208 3.30 -11.89 -14.96
CA ARG A 208 3.25 -11.94 -16.43
C ARG A 208 1.82 -11.98 -16.97
N SER A 209 0.91 -12.69 -16.29
CA SER A 209 -0.50 -12.72 -16.66
C SER A 209 -1.14 -11.34 -16.51
N GLU A 210 -0.95 -10.70 -15.35
CA GLU A 210 -1.48 -9.35 -15.10
C GLU A 210 -0.89 -8.31 -16.07
N ALA A 211 0.42 -8.38 -16.33
CA ALA A 211 1.09 -7.53 -17.31
C ALA A 211 0.44 -7.65 -18.69
N ALA A 212 0.16 -8.87 -19.16
CA ALA A 212 -0.48 -9.09 -20.45
C ALA A 212 -1.89 -8.49 -20.55
N ASP A 213 -2.66 -8.50 -19.45
CA ASP A 213 -3.98 -7.88 -19.40
C ASP A 213 -3.90 -6.34 -19.44
N VAL A 214 -2.94 -5.75 -18.73
CA VAL A 214 -2.66 -4.30 -18.80
C VAL A 214 -2.20 -3.91 -20.20
N GLU A 215 -1.26 -4.65 -20.79
CA GLU A 215 -0.81 -4.41 -22.17
C GLU A 215 -1.96 -4.51 -23.17
N ARG A 216 -2.86 -5.48 -23.01
CA ARG A 216 -4.07 -5.62 -23.85
C ARG A 216 -4.98 -4.40 -23.72
N PHE A 217 -5.22 -3.92 -22.50
CA PHE A 217 -6.02 -2.74 -22.24
C PHE A 217 -5.42 -1.47 -22.86
N LEU A 218 -4.08 -1.35 -22.86
CA LEU A 218 -3.37 -0.20 -23.40
C LEU A 218 -3.27 -0.18 -24.94
N ARG A 219 -3.64 -1.27 -25.62
CA ARG A 219 -3.65 -1.28 -27.09
C ARG A 219 -4.72 -0.32 -27.61
N PRO A 220 -4.39 0.54 -28.59
CA PRO A 220 -5.39 1.38 -29.24
C PRO A 220 -6.52 0.53 -29.84
N ALA A 221 -7.76 0.97 -29.66
CA ALA A 221 -8.91 0.36 -30.31
C ALA A 221 -8.75 0.49 -31.84
N GLY A 222 -8.50 -0.63 -32.52
CA GLY A 222 -8.31 -0.67 -33.98
C GLY A 222 -7.21 -1.60 -34.48
N GLN A 223 -6.31 -2.08 -33.60
CA GLN A 223 -5.28 -3.05 -33.96
C GLN A 223 -5.72 -4.48 -33.58
N GLN A 224 -6.90 -4.90 -34.04
CA GLN A 224 -7.18 -6.34 -34.12
C GLN A 224 -6.33 -6.91 -35.25
N ALA A 225 -5.63 -8.02 -34.95
CA ALA A 225 -4.77 -8.70 -35.90
C ALA A 225 -5.50 -8.90 -37.22
N SER A 226 -4.99 -8.29 -38.29
CA SER A 226 -5.39 -8.63 -39.65
C SER A 226 -5.06 -10.10 -39.86
N VAL A 227 -6.07 -10.97 -39.69
CA VAL A 227 -6.00 -12.33 -40.19
C VAL A 227 -6.03 -12.20 -41.71
N SER A 228 -4.84 -12.08 -42.31
CA SER A 228 -4.67 -12.21 -43.74
C SER A 228 -4.95 -13.66 -44.10
N SER A 229 -6.20 -13.97 -44.43
CA SER A 229 -6.56 -15.20 -45.13
C SER A 229 -6.16 -15.08 -46.59
N ARG A 230 -4.87 -15.27 -46.89
CA ARG A 230 -4.49 -15.73 -48.23
C ARG A 230 -4.82 -17.22 -48.31
N ARG A 231 -5.95 -17.54 -48.93
CA ARG A 231 -6.15 -18.84 -49.59
C ARG A 231 -5.59 -18.75 -51.03
N PRO A 232 -5.07 -19.87 -51.55
CA PRO A 232 -4.21 -19.94 -52.74
C PRO A 232 -4.90 -19.45 -54.02
#